data_AF-A0A4Y2V524-F1
#
_entry.id   AF-A0A4Y2V524-F1
#
_cell.length_a   1.000
_cell.length_b   1.000
_cell.length_c   1.000
_cell.angle_alpha   90.00
_cell.angle_beta   90.00
_cell.angle_gamma   90.00
#
_symmetry.space_group_name_H-M   'P 1'
#
loop_
_entity.id
_entity.type
_entity.pdbx_description
1 polymer ?
#
loop_
_entity_poly.entity_id
_entity_poly.type
_entity_poly.pdbx_seq_one_letter_code
_entity_poly.pdbx_strand_id
1 'polypeptide(L)'
;MKRRIFQDDANVLRSLALLRVGQLFMDANFPPLESSLYYSHRLVEGKVTWMRPHEMIPEPKLLIDTISRHDIVQGVLADCWFLSSCAAVAQRPDLMRRVRHPLPSSKPSL
;
A
#
# COMPACT_ATOMS: atom_id res chain seq x y z
N MET A 1 -2.69 22.93 11.00
CA MET A 1 -1.46 22.20 11.37
C MET A 1 -1.57 20.78 10.81
N LYS A 2 -0.90 20.46 9.68
CA LYS A 2 -0.90 19.09 9.13
C LYS A 2 0.16 18.30 9.89
N ARG A 3 -0.22 17.44 10.84
CA ARG A 3 0.72 16.48 11.42
C ARG A 3 1.04 15.46 10.32
N ARG A 4 2.30 15.44 9.86
CA ARG A 4 2.83 14.35 9.03
C ARG A 4 2.87 13.12 9.93
N ILE A 5 1.97 12.17 9.71
CA ILE A 5 1.89 10.93 10.49
C ILE A 5 3.00 9.96 10.06
N PHE A 6 3.58 10.16 8.88
CA PHE A 6 4.55 9.22 8.31
C PHE A 6 5.97 9.52 8.79
N GLN A 7 6.57 8.52 9.45
CA GLN A 7 8.02 8.29 9.58
C GLN A 7 8.68 7.99 8.21
N ASP A 8 8.14 8.59 7.13
CA ASP A 8 8.32 8.17 5.73
C ASP A 8 9.81 8.14 5.35
N ASP A 9 10.56 9.17 5.71
CA ASP A 9 11.97 9.27 5.32
C ASP A 9 12.84 8.19 6.00
N ALA A 10 12.60 7.89 7.29
CA ALA A 10 13.40 6.92 8.03
C ALA A 10 13.13 5.48 7.59
N ASN A 11 11.86 5.12 7.37
CA ASN A 11 11.49 3.79 6.90
C ASN A 11 11.92 3.57 5.45
N VAL A 12 11.85 4.59 4.60
CA VAL A 12 12.40 4.53 3.24
C VAL A 12 13.90 4.31 3.28
N LEU A 13 14.66 5.09 4.05
CA LEU A 13 16.12 4.91 4.18
C LEU A 13 16.49 3.54 4.72
N ARG A 14 15.76 3.06 5.74
CA ARG A 14 15.94 1.71 6.30
C ARG A 14 15.65 0.63 5.25
N SER A 15 14.57 0.77 4.49
CA SER A 15 14.24 -0.15 3.40
C SER A 15 15.36 -0.18 2.35
N LEU A 16 15.86 0.98 1.91
CA LEU A 16 16.96 1.07 0.95
C LEU A 16 18.25 0.41 1.49
N ALA A 17 18.56 0.58 2.78
CA ALA A 17 19.71 -0.06 3.41
C ALA A 17 19.57 -1.59 3.47
N LEU A 18 18.38 -2.11 3.79
CA LEU A 18 18.10 -3.55 3.81
C LEU A 18 18.22 -4.18 2.43
N LEU A 19 17.72 -3.50 1.40
CA LEU A 19 17.81 -3.99 0.01
C LEU A 19 19.27 -4.17 -0.45
N ARG A 20 20.20 -3.34 0.02
CA ARG A 20 21.63 -3.47 -0.29
C ARG A 20 22.26 -4.76 0.25
N VAL A 21 21.67 -5.36 1.28
CA VAL A 21 22.13 -6.62 1.87
C VAL A 21 21.19 -7.79 1.54
N GLY A 22 20.32 -7.63 0.53
CA GLY A 22 19.39 -8.67 0.09
C GLY A 22 18.26 -8.96 1.08
N GLN A 23 17.99 -8.04 2.02
CA GLN A 23 16.90 -8.18 2.99
C GLN A 23 15.71 -7.29 2.63
N LEU A 24 14.52 -7.74 3.02
CA LEU A 24 13.29 -7.01 2.78
C LEU A 24 12.83 -6.27 4.04
N PHE A 25 12.27 -5.08 3.85
CA PHE A 25 11.75 -4.27 4.94
C PHE A 25 10.61 -4.98 5.68
N MET A 26 10.60 -4.79 7.01
CA MET A 26 9.55 -5.20 7.94
C MET A 26 9.30 -4.04 8.90
N ASP A 27 8.05 -3.59 8.98
CA ASP A 27 7.66 -2.52 9.90
C ASP A 27 7.50 -3.09 11.32
N ALA A 28 8.29 -2.57 12.27
CA ALA A 28 8.20 -2.98 13.66
C ALA A 28 6.93 -2.49 14.35
N ASN A 29 6.32 -1.40 13.86
CA ASN A 29 5.09 -0.83 14.43
C ASN A 29 3.83 -1.49 13.83
N PHE A 30 3.97 -2.23 12.73
CA PHE A 30 2.88 -2.92 12.05
C PHE A 30 3.34 -4.30 11.56
N PRO A 31 3.62 -5.25 12.48
CA PRO A 31 4.14 -6.56 12.13
C PRO A 31 3.06 -7.44 11.44
N PRO A 32 3.44 -8.47 10.69
CA PRO A 32 2.51 -9.39 10.03
C PRO A 32 1.89 -10.39 11.04
N LEU A 33 1.20 -9.88 12.06
CA LEU A 33 0.60 -10.63 13.16
C LEU A 33 -0.89 -10.32 13.29
N GLU A 34 -1.64 -11.15 14.02
CA GLU A 34 -3.08 -10.93 14.25
C GLU A 34 -3.39 -9.61 14.94
N SER A 35 -2.48 -9.10 15.78
CA SER A 35 -2.59 -7.78 16.43
C SER A 35 -2.64 -6.61 15.43
N SER A 36 -2.14 -6.81 14.21
CA SER A 36 -2.21 -5.81 13.13
C SER A 36 -3.52 -5.90 12.33
N LEU A 37 -4.26 -7.00 12.48
CA LEU A 37 -5.54 -7.23 11.78
C LEU A 37 -6.74 -6.93 12.68
N TYR A 38 -6.66 -7.30 13.96
CA TYR A 38 -7.81 -7.32 14.85
C TYR A 38 -7.51 -6.57 16.15
N TYR A 39 -8.50 -5.81 16.62
CA TYR A 39 -8.44 -5.20 17.95
C TYR A 39 -8.78 -6.20 19.06
N SER A 40 -9.81 -7.03 18.86
CA SER A 40 -10.29 -7.96 19.91
C SER A 40 -10.67 -9.35 19.39
N HIS A 41 -11.47 -9.45 18.33
CA HIS A 41 -11.92 -10.72 17.77
C HIS A 41 -11.68 -10.80 16.26
N ARG A 42 -11.49 -12.03 15.77
CA ARG A 42 -11.35 -12.31 14.33
C ARG A 42 -12.66 -11.97 13.62
N LEU A 43 -12.55 -11.14 12.58
CA LEU A 43 -13.67 -10.72 11.75
C LEU A 43 -13.87 -11.60 10.51
N VAL A 44 -12.86 -12.41 10.16
CA VAL A 44 -12.87 -13.25 8.96
C VAL A 44 -12.62 -14.70 9.35
N GLU A 45 -13.42 -15.61 8.81
CA GLU A 45 -13.23 -17.05 8.96
C GLU A 45 -12.05 -17.54 8.11
N GLY A 46 -11.28 -18.49 8.63
CA GLY A 46 -10.16 -19.11 7.94
C GLY A 46 -8.78 -18.62 8.39
N LYS A 47 -7.76 -19.07 7.66
CA LYS A 47 -6.35 -18.76 7.93
C LYS A 47 -5.89 -17.61 7.04
N VAL A 48 -5.46 -16.51 7.67
CA VAL A 48 -4.78 -15.42 6.96
C VAL A 48 -3.29 -15.74 6.88
N THR A 49 -2.72 -15.64 5.69
CA THR A 49 -1.28 -15.75 5.45
C THR A 49 -0.79 -14.44 4.86
N TRP A 50 0.25 -13.86 5.44
CA TRP A 50 0.87 -12.65 4.92
C TRP A 50 1.78 -13.01 3.75
N MET A 51 1.56 -12.36 2.60
CA MET A 51 2.35 -12.55 1.38
C MET A 51 2.74 -11.19 0.81
N ARG A 52 3.94 -11.10 0.26
CA ARG A 52 4.44 -9.98 -0.52
C ARG A 52 3.97 -10.12 -1.98
N PRO A 53 3.86 -9.03 -2.74
CA PRO A 53 3.38 -9.09 -4.13
C PRO A 53 4.13 -10.09 -5.04
N HIS A 54 5.46 -10.23 -4.88
CA HIS A 54 6.26 -11.17 -5.69
C HIS A 54 6.07 -12.64 -5.28
N GLU A 55 5.51 -12.91 -4.11
CA GLU A 55 5.14 -14.27 -3.68
C GLU A 55 3.78 -14.66 -4.27
N MET A 56 2.97 -13.69 -4.71
CA MET A 56 1.65 -13.92 -5.29
C MET A 56 1.69 -14.01 -6.83
N ILE A 57 2.48 -13.15 -7.47
CA ILE A 57 2.60 -13.08 -8.94
C ILE A 57 4.06 -12.84 -9.36
N PRO A 58 4.50 -13.35 -10.54
CA PRO A 58 5.90 -13.26 -10.96
C PRO A 58 6.44 -11.83 -11.14
N GLU A 59 5.64 -10.92 -11.71
CA GLU A 59 6.06 -9.55 -12.03
C GLU A 59 5.06 -8.52 -11.46
N PRO A 60 5.08 -8.27 -10.14
CA PRO A 60 4.16 -7.32 -9.53
C PRO A 60 4.47 -5.89 -9.96
N LYS A 61 3.42 -5.16 -10.40
CA LYS A 61 3.51 -3.75 -10.79
C LYS A 61 2.70 -2.91 -9.80
N LEU A 62 3.30 -1.84 -9.30
CA LEU A 62 2.61 -0.89 -8.41
C LEU A 62 1.52 -0.10 -9.15
N LEU A 63 1.77 0.22 -10.41
CA LEU A 63 0.85 0.95 -11.29
C LEU A 63 1.01 0.45 -12.72
N ILE A 64 -0.11 0.28 -13.41
CA ILE A 64 -0.17 0.01 -14.85
C ILE A 64 -0.89 1.20 -15.47
N ASP A 65 -0.19 1.95 -16.33
CA ASP A 65 -0.67 3.18 -16.98
C ASP A 65 -1.12 4.30 -16.03
N THR A 66 -2.37 4.24 -15.56
CA THR A 66 -3.01 5.28 -14.75
C THR A 66 -3.87 4.68 -13.64
N ILE A 67 -4.13 5.46 -12.59
CA ILE A 67 -5.01 5.03 -11.51
C ILE A 67 -6.46 5.26 -11.94
N SER A 68 -7.25 4.21 -11.89
CA SER A 68 -8.66 4.17 -12.25
C SER A 68 -9.49 3.68 -11.08
N ARG A 69 -10.75 4.11 -11.02
CA ARG A 69 -11.71 3.55 -10.04
C ARG A 69 -11.91 2.03 -10.23
N HIS A 70 -11.62 1.50 -11.42
CA HIS A 70 -11.76 0.09 -11.75
C HIS A 70 -10.64 -0.77 -11.14
N ASP A 71 -9.55 -0.16 -10.66
CA ASP A 71 -8.47 -0.86 -9.98
C ASP A 71 -8.85 -1.25 -8.53
N ILE A 72 -10.02 -0.79 -8.07
CA ILE A 72 -10.49 -0.96 -6.69
C ILE A 72 -11.60 -2.01 -6.70
N VAL A 73 -11.30 -3.17 -6.15
CA VAL A 73 -12.23 -4.30 -6.04
C VAL A 73 -12.41 -4.63 -4.56
N GLN A 74 -13.66 -4.75 -4.12
CA GLN A 74 -13.98 -5.11 -2.74
C GLN A 74 -13.65 -6.59 -2.47
N GLY A 75 -12.92 -6.81 -1.37
CA GLY A 75 -12.67 -8.14 -0.82
C GLY A 75 -13.77 -8.59 0.14
N VAL A 76 -13.44 -9.54 1.00
CA VAL A 76 -14.39 -10.08 2.01
C VAL A 76 -14.59 -9.16 3.22
N LEU A 77 -13.82 -8.08 3.33
CA LEU A 77 -13.93 -7.12 4.42
C LEU A 77 -15.15 -6.20 4.22
N ALA A 78 -15.81 -5.85 5.32
CA ALA A 78 -16.96 -4.94 5.34
C ALA A 78 -16.54 -3.46 5.34
N ASP A 79 -15.55 -3.11 4.51
CA ASP A 79 -14.92 -1.78 4.42
C ASP A 79 -15.32 -1.04 3.13
N CYS A 80 -16.50 -1.35 2.57
CA CYS A 80 -16.98 -0.76 1.32
C CYS A 80 -17.02 0.79 1.33
N TRP A 81 -17.22 1.40 2.50
CA TRP A 81 -17.18 2.85 2.69
C TRP A 81 -15.79 3.43 2.39
N PHE A 82 -14.72 2.70 2.74
CA PHE A 82 -13.34 3.09 2.49
C PHE A 82 -13.01 2.94 1.01
N LEU A 83 -13.33 1.79 0.42
CA LEU A 83 -13.09 1.54 -1.01
C LEU A 83 -13.87 2.48 -1.92
N SER A 84 -15.13 2.80 -1.57
CA SER A 84 -15.94 3.79 -2.29
C SER A 84 -15.29 5.19 -2.22
N SER A 85 -14.71 5.55 -1.07
CA SER A 85 -13.98 6.80 -0.91
C SER A 85 -12.71 6.82 -1.76
N CYS A 86 -11.93 5.73 -1.78
CA CYS A 86 -10.78 5.58 -2.67
C CYS A 86 -11.17 5.71 -4.15
N ALA A 87 -12.27 5.09 -4.57
CA ALA A 87 -12.77 5.16 -5.94
C ALA A 87 -13.24 6.58 -6.34
N ALA A 88 -13.84 7.32 -5.40
CA ALA A 88 -14.18 8.72 -5.62
C ALA A 88 -12.93 9.59 -5.78
N VAL A 89 -11.90 9.37 -4.96
CA VAL A 89 -10.63 10.10 -5.06
C VAL A 89 -9.88 9.72 -6.35
N ALA A 90 -9.86 8.45 -6.75
CA ALA A 90 -9.20 7.97 -7.97
C ALA A 90 -9.69 8.68 -9.24
N GLN A 91 -10.96 9.09 -9.28
CA GLN A 91 -11.55 9.85 -10.39
C GLN A 91 -11.13 11.33 -10.42
N ARG A 92 -10.37 11.79 -9.43
CA ARG A 92 -9.97 13.20 -9.24
C ARG A 92 -8.44 13.31 -9.25
N PRO A 93 -7.81 13.54 -10.42
CA PRO A 93 -6.35 13.64 -10.54
C PRO A 93 -5.71 14.69 -9.62
N ASP A 94 -6.43 15.79 -9.35
CA ASP A 94 -6.03 16.85 -8.43
C ASP A 94 -5.92 16.36 -6.97
N LEU A 95 -6.84 15.50 -6.54
CA LEU A 95 -6.83 14.90 -5.21
C LEU A 95 -5.83 13.75 -5.13
N MET A 96 -5.78 12.88 -6.14
CA MET A 96 -4.82 11.78 -6.20
C MET A 96 -3.37 12.26 -6.10
N ARG A 97 -3.03 13.38 -6.74
CA ARG A 97 -1.69 13.97 -6.65
C ARG A 97 -1.29 14.38 -5.23
N ARG A 98 -2.26 14.64 -4.34
CA ARG A 98 -2.01 15.00 -2.94
C ARG A 98 -1.86 13.78 -2.03
N VAL A 99 -2.43 12.65 -2.41
CA VAL A 99 -2.41 11.41 -1.64
C VAL A 99 -1.19 10.57 -1.99
N ARG A 100 -0.81 10.52 -3.27
CA ARG A 100 0.38 9.79 -3.70
C ARG A 100 1.65 10.59 -3.43
N HIS A 101 2.69 9.90 -2.95
CA HIS A 101 4.05 10.44 -3.03
C HIS A 101 4.37 10.70 -4.52
N PRO A 102 4.96 11.84 -4.90
CA PRO A 102 5.38 12.05 -6.28
C PRO A 102 6.34 10.92 -6.68
N LEU A 103 5.95 10.13 -7.69
CA LEU A 103 6.88 9.26 -8.38
C LEU A 103 7.86 10.16 -9.14
N PRO A 104 9.17 9.84 -9.18
CA PRO A 104 10.07 10.51 -10.09
C PRO A 104 9.50 10.37 -11.51
N SER A 105 9.41 11.49 -12.22
CA SER A 105 8.90 11.54 -13.59
C SER A 105 9.83 10.78 -14.51
N SER A 106 9.62 9.47 -14.66
CA SER A 106 10.23 8.68 -15.71
C SER A 106 9.52 8.99 -17.03
N LYS A 107 10.01 9.97 -17.77
CA LYS A 107 10.08 9.81 -19.22
C LYS A 107 11.52 9.37 -19.52
N PRO A 108 11.79 8.13 -19.94
CA PRO A 108 12.98 7.92 -20.73
C PRO A 108 12.76 8.66 -22.05
N SER A 109 13.60 9.66 -22.32
CA SER A 109 13.78 10.22 -23.65
C SER A 109 14.17 9.08 -24.59
N LEU A 110 13.41 8.90 -25.67
CA LEU A 110 13.96 8.29 -26.89
C LEU A 110 14.95 9.26 -27.53
#